data_AF-A0A7S7U9B9-F1
#
_entry.id   AF-A0A7S7U9B9-F1
#
_cell.length_a   1.000
_cell.length_b   1.000
_cell.length_c   1.000
_cell.angle_alpha   90.00
_cell.angle_beta   90.00
_cell.angle_gamma   90.00
#
_symmetry.space_group_name_H-M   'P 1'
#
loop_
_entity.id
_entity.type
_entity.pdbx_description
1 polymer ?
#
loop_
_entity_poly.entity_id
_entity_poly.type
_entity_poly.pdbx_seq_one_letter_code
_entity_poly.pdbx_strand_id
1 'polypeptide(L)'
;MEQCDIWLDADRAMDIGRILRVPYELFCFSYASDAHAWAAKAVPVVGEITTNDEVKFAETGCCVAGGAHLPQGCVALHIKIGKMRGLYLIYQEAAQLAMSGEILARQGNRELFLVHLVNGTTWWKHIAPSPATDLYHLHSQYLDMINDVRIAWVSEILGFELARCPLPTPAQLKDENGFPSKPPTGIEGGARQ
;
A
#
# COMPACT_ATOMS: atom_id res chain seq x y z
N MET A 1 14.10 24.13 -23.87
CA MET A 1 13.41 22.92 -24.38
C MET A 1 13.87 21.78 -23.51
N GLU A 2 13.12 21.49 -22.45
CA GLU A 2 13.20 20.23 -21.73
C GLU A 2 11.80 19.60 -21.80
N GLN A 3 11.79 18.30 -22.00
CA GLN A 3 10.70 17.52 -22.56
C GLN A 3 9.42 17.55 -21.74
N CYS A 4 8.30 17.49 -22.46
CA CYS A 4 6.95 17.46 -21.94
C CYS A 4 6.74 16.29 -20.97
N ASP A 5 6.64 16.60 -19.68
CA ASP A 5 6.03 15.71 -18.68
C ASP A 5 4.54 15.59 -19.01
N ILE A 6 4.16 14.57 -19.78
CA ILE A 6 2.77 14.31 -20.16
C ILE A 6 2.14 13.44 -19.07
N TRP A 7 1.05 13.96 -18.54
CA TRP A 7 0.25 13.44 -17.44
C TRP A 7 -0.57 12.22 -17.90
N LEU A 8 -0.64 11.15 -17.09
CA LEU A 8 -1.34 9.89 -17.40
C LEU A 8 -2.68 9.76 -16.65
N ASP A 9 -3.77 9.89 -17.40
CA ASP A 9 -5.11 10.03 -16.84
C ASP A 9 -6.07 8.86 -17.14
N ALA A 10 -6.98 8.48 -16.25
CA ALA A 10 -8.02 7.43 -16.36
C ALA A 10 -8.65 7.25 -17.70
N ASP A 11 -9.17 8.38 -18.21
CA ASP A 11 -9.90 8.50 -19.46
C ASP A 11 -8.89 8.47 -20.62
N ARG A 12 -7.74 9.14 -20.44
CA ARG A 12 -6.59 9.07 -21.34
C ARG A 12 -6.05 7.66 -21.48
N ALA A 13 -6.29 6.83 -20.50
CA ALA A 13 -5.64 5.57 -20.41
C ALA A 13 -6.62 4.39 -20.47
N MET A 14 -7.92 4.65 -20.35
CA MET A 14 -8.98 3.96 -21.10
C MET A 14 -8.75 4.04 -22.59
N ASP A 15 -8.39 5.22 -23.10
CA ASP A 15 -8.19 5.42 -24.53
C ASP A 15 -6.89 4.77 -25.03
N ILE A 16 -5.79 4.85 -24.27
CA ILE A 16 -4.55 4.08 -24.54
C ILE A 16 -4.81 2.58 -24.41
N GLY A 17 -5.51 2.16 -23.37
CA GLY A 17 -5.90 0.78 -23.13
C GLY A 17 -6.73 0.21 -24.27
N ARG A 18 -7.69 0.96 -24.80
CA ARG A 18 -8.57 0.51 -25.89
C ARG A 18 -7.89 0.48 -27.26
N ILE A 19 -6.90 1.34 -27.52
CA ILE A 19 -6.10 1.34 -28.75
C ILE A 19 -5.05 0.22 -28.74
N LEU A 20 -4.43 -0.04 -27.57
CA LEU A 20 -3.41 -1.08 -27.39
C LEU A 20 -3.96 -2.46 -27.00
N ARG A 21 -5.26 -2.54 -26.66
CA ARG A 21 -5.97 -3.72 -26.10
C ARG A 21 -5.47 -4.16 -24.71
N VAL A 22 -5.44 -3.23 -23.76
CA VAL A 22 -5.05 -3.42 -22.35
C VAL A 22 -6.07 -2.74 -21.40
N PRO A 23 -6.37 -3.27 -20.19
CA PRO A 23 -7.35 -2.70 -19.25
C PRO A 23 -6.97 -1.32 -18.69
N TYR A 24 -7.95 -0.51 -18.33
CA TYR A 24 -7.77 0.92 -18.04
C TYR A 24 -7.65 1.29 -16.56
N GLU A 25 -7.98 0.35 -15.70
CA GLU A 25 -7.78 0.44 -14.25
C GLU A 25 -6.29 0.49 -13.88
N LEU A 26 -5.41 0.33 -14.87
CA LEU A 26 -3.96 0.53 -14.83
C LEU A 26 -3.53 2.00 -14.79
N PHE A 27 -4.47 2.95 -14.68
CA PHE A 27 -4.18 4.37 -14.86
C PHE A 27 -4.93 5.26 -13.83
N CYS A 28 -4.34 6.36 -13.34
CA CYS A 28 -4.78 7.11 -12.13
C CYS A 28 -4.67 8.65 -12.26
N PHE A 29 -5.71 9.48 -11.96
CA PHE A 29 -5.77 10.95 -12.28
C PHE A 29 -6.83 11.90 -11.65
N SER A 30 -6.64 13.23 -11.87
CA SER A 30 -7.41 14.41 -11.38
C SER A 30 -7.41 15.65 -12.36
N TYR A 31 -8.33 16.63 -12.19
CA TYR A 31 -8.69 17.75 -13.12
C TYR A 31 -8.46 19.23 -12.64
N ALA A 32 -7.62 19.51 -11.64
CA ALA A 32 -7.30 20.90 -11.22
C ALA A 32 -6.03 21.47 -11.89
N SER A 33 -5.86 22.80 -11.97
CA SER A 33 -4.66 23.43 -12.58
C SER A 33 -3.34 23.14 -11.85
N ASP A 34 -3.45 22.57 -10.65
CA ASP A 34 -2.41 22.10 -9.74
C ASP A 34 -2.43 20.57 -9.55
N ALA A 35 -3.26 19.82 -10.28
CA ALA A 35 -3.45 18.40 -10.05
C ALA A 35 -2.93 17.54 -11.18
N HIS A 36 -1.68 17.14 -11.05
CA HIS A 36 -0.99 16.30 -12.00
C HIS A 36 -1.58 14.87 -12.19
N ALA A 37 -1.67 14.34 -13.42
CA ALA A 37 -2.13 12.96 -13.68
C ALA A 37 -1.05 11.90 -13.38
N TRP A 38 -0.50 12.05 -12.19
CA TRP A 38 0.48 11.20 -11.52
C TRP A 38 0.07 11.01 -10.05
N ALA A 39 -1.22 11.23 -9.75
CA ALA A 39 -1.77 11.42 -8.41
C ALA A 39 -1.75 10.17 -7.50
N ALA A 40 -1.43 9.00 -8.05
CA ALA A 40 -1.25 7.77 -7.29
C ALA A 40 0.08 7.09 -7.63
N LYS A 41 0.77 6.60 -6.59
CA LYS A 41 1.97 5.77 -6.67
C LYS A 41 1.57 4.32 -6.35
N ALA A 42 2.14 3.35 -7.05
CA ALA A 42 2.03 1.96 -6.64
C ALA A 42 2.89 1.75 -5.39
N VAL A 43 2.25 1.35 -4.29
CA VAL A 43 2.90 1.06 -3.01
C VAL A 43 2.92 -0.46 -2.81
N PRO A 44 4.10 -1.09 -2.67
CA PRO A 44 4.19 -2.53 -2.51
C PRO A 44 3.62 -2.97 -1.15
N VAL A 45 2.88 -4.08 -1.15
CA VAL A 45 2.35 -4.69 0.06
C VAL A 45 3.36 -5.72 0.58
N VAL A 46 3.97 -5.45 1.73
CA VAL A 46 5.10 -6.23 2.28
C VAL A 46 4.71 -7.15 3.42
N GLY A 47 3.42 -7.24 3.73
CA GLY A 47 2.94 -8.09 4.79
C GLY A 47 1.51 -7.80 5.18
N GLU A 48 1.14 -8.33 6.34
CA GLU A 48 -0.20 -8.21 6.89
C GLU A 48 -0.17 -7.94 8.39
N ILE A 49 -1.26 -7.36 8.87
CA ILE A 49 -1.53 -7.21 10.31
C ILE A 49 -2.57 -8.25 10.70
N THR A 50 -2.20 -9.06 11.69
CA THR A 50 -3.01 -10.15 12.23
C THR A 50 -4.07 -9.64 13.21
N THR A 51 -4.92 -10.55 13.71
CA THR A 51 -5.94 -10.25 14.74
C THR A 51 -5.38 -9.64 16.02
N ASN A 52 -4.10 -9.92 16.31
CA ASN A 52 -3.46 -9.53 17.56
C ASN A 52 -2.66 -8.21 17.43
N ASP A 53 -2.81 -7.52 16.29
CA ASP A 53 -1.99 -6.39 15.86
C ASP A 53 -0.50 -6.75 15.66
N GLU A 54 -0.16 -8.04 15.54
CA GLU A 54 1.17 -8.46 15.13
C GLU A 54 1.32 -8.28 13.61
N VAL A 55 2.44 -7.73 13.18
CA VAL A 55 2.82 -7.60 11.77
C VAL A 55 3.58 -8.84 11.33
N LYS A 56 3.08 -9.49 10.28
CA LYS A 56 3.76 -10.60 9.61
C LYS A 56 4.22 -10.13 8.23
N PHE A 57 5.53 -9.96 8.10
CA PHE A 57 6.14 -9.64 6.80
C PHE A 57 6.12 -10.87 5.90
N ALA A 58 5.68 -10.67 4.67
CA ALA A 58 5.65 -11.68 3.64
C ALA A 58 5.66 -10.99 2.27
N GLU A 59 6.49 -11.48 1.35
CA GLU A 59 6.44 -11.02 -0.03
C GLU A 59 5.10 -11.45 -0.65
N THR A 60 4.26 -10.46 -0.99
CA THR A 60 2.97 -10.73 -1.61
C THR A 60 2.99 -10.57 -3.12
N GLY A 61 3.95 -9.81 -3.66
CA GLY A 61 3.95 -9.38 -5.07
C GLY A 61 2.79 -8.45 -5.43
N CYS A 62 1.99 -8.03 -4.46
CA CYS A 62 0.84 -7.14 -4.63
C CYS A 62 1.24 -5.69 -4.39
N CYS A 63 0.53 -4.78 -5.05
CA CYS A 63 0.63 -3.34 -4.81
C CYS A 63 -0.74 -2.75 -4.53
N VAL A 64 -0.77 -1.68 -3.75
CA VAL A 64 -1.94 -0.83 -3.54
C VAL A 64 -1.66 0.56 -4.12
N ALA A 65 -2.70 1.23 -4.61
CA ALA A 65 -2.60 2.63 -4.98
C ALA A 65 -2.48 3.49 -3.71
N GLY A 66 -1.38 4.23 -3.57
CA GLY A 66 -1.20 5.25 -2.54
C GLY A 66 -1.10 6.65 -3.16
N GLY A 67 -1.30 7.71 -2.37
CA GLY A 67 -1.25 9.08 -2.89
C GLY A 67 0.14 9.53 -3.40
N ALA A 68 0.17 10.45 -4.37
CA ALA A 68 1.42 11.01 -4.92
C ALA A 68 2.30 11.72 -3.88
N HIS A 69 1.68 12.25 -2.82
CA HIS A 69 2.36 12.90 -1.70
C HIS A 69 3.21 11.93 -0.86
N LEU A 70 3.02 10.61 -1.01
CA LEU A 70 3.80 9.63 -0.26
C LEU A 70 5.30 9.71 -0.61
N PRO A 71 6.19 9.75 0.39
CA PRO A 71 7.63 9.69 0.19
C PRO A 71 8.08 8.44 -0.58
N GLN A 72 9.29 8.48 -1.14
CA GLN A 72 9.91 7.30 -1.73
C GLN A 72 10.23 6.25 -0.65
N GLY A 73 10.08 4.96 -1.00
CA GLY A 73 10.32 3.85 -0.06
C GLY A 73 9.14 3.58 0.89
N CYS A 74 7.96 4.14 0.59
CA CYS A 74 6.74 3.73 1.27
C CYS A 74 6.36 2.31 0.88
N VAL A 75 5.87 1.57 1.87
CA VAL A 75 5.35 0.21 1.73
C VAL A 75 4.04 0.12 2.51
N ALA A 76 3.26 -0.93 2.23
CA ALA A 76 1.94 -1.14 2.78
C ALA A 76 1.84 -2.46 3.56
N LEU A 77 1.03 -2.47 4.61
CA LEU A 77 0.62 -3.67 5.34
C LEU A 77 -0.89 -3.84 5.23
N HIS A 78 -1.33 -5.02 4.79
CA HIS A 78 -2.76 -5.31 4.66
C HIS A 78 -3.37 -5.69 6.02
N ILE A 79 -4.38 -4.95 6.45
CA ILE A 79 -5.12 -5.27 7.68
C ILE A 79 -6.26 -6.24 7.33
N LYS A 80 -5.97 -7.54 7.38
CA LYS A 80 -6.94 -8.57 6.98
C LYS A 80 -8.10 -8.73 7.96
N ILE A 81 -7.86 -8.47 9.23
CA ILE A 81 -8.78 -8.74 10.34
C ILE A 81 -8.45 -7.83 11.52
N GLY A 82 -9.39 -7.63 12.44
CA GLY A 82 -9.23 -6.76 13.60
C GLY A 82 -9.68 -5.33 13.32
N LYS A 83 -9.07 -4.37 14.02
CA LYS A 83 -9.37 -2.94 13.85
C LYS A 83 -8.99 -2.49 12.45
N MET A 84 -9.76 -1.59 11.85
CA MET A 84 -9.45 -1.03 10.52
C MET A 84 -9.29 -2.07 9.40
N ARG A 85 -9.96 -3.23 9.55
CA ARG A 85 -9.99 -4.30 8.55
C ARG A 85 -10.32 -3.77 7.15
N GLY A 86 -9.60 -4.28 6.15
CA GLY A 86 -9.76 -3.95 4.74
C GLY A 86 -8.98 -2.71 4.30
N LEU A 87 -8.30 -2.05 5.24
CA LEU A 87 -7.37 -0.96 4.95
C LEU A 87 -5.94 -1.48 4.80
N TYR A 88 -5.14 -0.68 4.12
CA TYR A 88 -3.69 -0.79 4.05
C TYR A 88 -3.07 0.29 4.91
N LEU A 89 -2.23 -0.10 5.86
CA LEU A 89 -1.41 0.82 6.65
C LEU A 89 -0.15 1.14 5.85
N ILE A 90 0.15 2.44 5.66
CA ILE A 90 1.30 2.91 4.89
C ILE A 90 2.37 3.45 5.84
N TYR A 91 3.61 3.02 5.64
CA TYR A 91 4.79 3.51 6.37
C TYR A 91 6.01 3.53 5.46
N GLN A 92 7.11 4.16 5.89
CA GLN A 92 8.36 4.19 5.13
C GLN A 92 9.36 3.18 5.72
N GLU A 93 9.71 2.16 4.94
CA GLU A 93 10.44 0.98 5.43
C GLU A 93 11.83 1.30 6.00
N ALA A 94 12.56 2.19 5.33
CA ALA A 94 13.91 2.60 5.73
C ALA A 94 13.92 3.71 6.80
N ALA A 95 12.77 4.33 7.12
CA ALA A 95 12.68 5.41 8.10
C ALA A 95 12.49 4.87 9.52
N GLN A 96 13.49 4.13 9.99
CA GLN A 96 13.50 3.53 11.34
C GLN A 96 14.09 4.51 12.34
N LEU A 97 13.39 4.70 13.46
CA LEU A 97 13.78 5.61 14.53
C LEU A 97 14.07 4.82 15.81
N ALA A 98 15.11 5.22 16.52
CA ALA A 98 15.35 4.72 17.87
C ALA A 98 14.30 5.30 18.85
N MET A 99 13.99 4.56 19.90
CA MET A 99 13.08 5.04 20.94
C MET A 99 13.65 6.27 21.64
N SER A 100 12.78 7.26 21.86
CA SER A 100 13.11 8.49 22.56
C SER A 100 11.88 9.07 23.26
N GLY A 101 12.09 10.03 24.16
CA GLY A 101 10.99 10.79 24.78
C GLY A 101 10.16 11.57 23.75
N GLU A 102 10.77 11.99 22.64
CA GLU A 102 10.07 12.68 21.55
C GLU A 102 9.07 11.77 20.84
N ILE A 103 9.44 10.50 20.59
CA ILE A 103 8.54 9.50 20.00
C ILE A 103 7.30 9.31 20.88
N LEU A 104 7.49 9.17 22.20
CA LEU A 104 6.38 9.04 23.15
C LEU A 104 5.48 10.29 23.17
N ALA A 105 6.08 11.48 23.18
CA ALA A 105 5.33 12.74 23.16
C ALA A 105 4.53 12.92 21.86
N ARG A 106 5.12 12.58 20.70
CA ARG A 106 4.46 12.65 19.39
C ARG A 106 3.34 11.63 19.25
N GLN A 107 3.52 10.42 19.79
CA GLN A 107 2.49 9.39 19.78
C GLN A 107 1.22 9.87 20.53
N GLY A 108 1.41 10.55 21.66
CA GLY A 108 0.30 10.92 22.55
C GLY A 108 -0.47 9.67 22.96
N ASN A 109 -1.78 9.66 22.76
CA ASN A 109 -2.67 8.52 23.07
C ASN A 109 -3.06 7.71 21.81
N ARG A 110 -2.27 7.78 20.72
CA ARG A 110 -2.59 7.15 19.42
C ARG A 110 -1.65 5.99 19.12
N GLU A 111 -2.04 5.11 18.21
CA GLU A 111 -1.16 4.05 17.69
C GLU A 111 -0.49 4.54 16.41
N LEU A 112 0.48 5.44 16.57
CA LEU A 112 1.13 6.17 15.46
C LEU A 112 2.33 5.43 14.86
N PHE A 113 2.82 4.39 15.53
CA PHE A 113 4.07 3.72 15.15
C PHE A 113 3.87 2.21 14.97
N LEU A 114 4.61 1.65 14.02
CA LEU A 114 4.99 0.24 14.02
C LEU A 114 6.18 0.08 14.98
N VAL A 115 6.13 -0.96 15.79
CA VAL A 115 7.09 -1.21 16.86
C VAL A 115 7.80 -2.53 16.62
N HIS A 116 9.10 -2.49 16.35
CA HIS A 116 9.92 -3.70 16.24
C HIS A 116 10.67 -3.95 17.53
N LEU A 117 10.54 -5.17 18.03
CA LEU A 117 11.14 -5.60 19.28
C LEU A 117 12.49 -6.27 19.03
N VAL A 118 13.36 -6.23 20.04
CA VAL A 118 14.69 -6.87 19.99
C VAL A 118 14.58 -8.40 19.78
N ASN A 119 13.44 -9.01 20.12
CA ASN A 119 13.17 -10.43 19.87
C ASN A 119 12.79 -10.76 18.41
N GLY A 120 12.76 -9.77 17.52
CA GLY A 120 12.49 -9.92 16.09
C GLY A 120 11.01 -9.81 15.69
N THR A 121 10.08 -9.58 16.62
CA THR A 121 8.66 -9.40 16.30
C THR A 121 8.29 -7.94 16.08
N THR A 122 7.28 -7.67 15.24
CA THR A 122 6.78 -6.32 14.95
C THR A 122 5.30 -6.20 15.27
N TRP A 123 4.90 -5.07 15.84
CA TRP A 123 3.56 -4.84 16.37
C TRP A 123 3.02 -3.46 16.00
N TRP A 124 1.71 -3.35 15.82
CA TRP A 124 0.99 -2.08 15.71
C TRP A 124 0.15 -1.84 16.97
N LYS A 125 0.82 -1.35 18.02
CA LYS A 125 0.24 -1.10 19.34
C LYS A 125 0.79 0.21 19.90
N HIS A 126 0.05 0.81 20.81
CA HIS A 126 0.50 2.01 21.50
C HIS A 126 1.62 1.69 22.49
N ILE A 127 2.67 2.50 22.47
CA ILE A 127 3.83 2.37 23.37
C ILE A 127 3.58 3.13 24.67
N ALA A 128 3.61 2.45 25.81
CA ALA A 128 3.59 3.05 27.14
C ALA A 128 4.93 2.81 27.86
N PRO A 129 5.48 3.80 28.58
CA PRO A 129 6.72 3.59 29.34
C PRO A 129 6.49 2.61 30.50
N SER A 130 7.45 1.71 30.73
CA SER A 130 7.51 0.89 31.95
C SER A 130 8.23 1.68 33.06
N PRO A 131 7.97 1.37 34.35
CA PRO A 131 8.78 1.90 35.46
C PRO A 131 10.27 1.54 35.37
N ALA A 132 10.60 0.46 34.67
CA ALA A 132 11.97 0.02 34.44
C ALA A 132 12.61 0.77 33.25
N THR A 133 13.89 1.13 33.40
CA THR A 133 14.65 1.81 32.35
C THR A 133 14.73 0.95 31.09
N ASP A 134 14.49 1.58 29.93
CA ASP A 134 14.57 0.96 28.60
C ASP A 134 13.57 -0.20 28.37
N LEU A 135 12.48 -0.23 29.16
CA LEU A 135 11.37 -1.14 28.96
C LEU A 135 10.08 -0.38 28.69
N TYR A 136 9.21 -1.01 27.90
CA TYR A 136 7.94 -0.45 27.46
C TYR A 136 6.83 -1.50 27.56
N HIS A 137 5.60 -1.05 27.71
CA HIS A 137 4.41 -1.86 27.52
C HIS A 137 3.77 -1.52 26.18
N LEU A 138 3.30 -2.53 25.46
CA LEU A 138 2.52 -2.33 24.23
C LEU A 138 1.06 -2.64 24.50
N HIS A 139 0.20 -1.66 24.27
CA HIS A 139 -1.24 -1.81 24.49
C HIS A 139 -2.04 -1.55 23.22
N SER A 140 -3.19 -2.20 23.13
CA SER A 140 -4.21 -1.94 22.12
C SER A 140 -5.55 -2.04 22.83
N GLN A 141 -6.53 -1.22 22.42
CA GLN A 141 -7.77 -1.01 23.18
C GLN A 141 -8.55 -2.30 23.49
N TYR A 142 -8.44 -3.30 22.61
CA TYR A 142 -9.25 -4.52 22.66
C TYR A 142 -8.43 -5.81 22.81
N LEU A 143 -7.13 -5.69 23.09
CA LEU A 143 -6.21 -6.81 23.13
C LEU A 143 -5.37 -6.78 24.39
N ASP A 144 -4.86 -7.96 24.76
CA ASP A 144 -3.96 -8.07 25.89
C ASP A 144 -2.71 -7.21 25.70
N MET A 145 -2.29 -6.61 26.80
CA MET A 145 -1.08 -5.81 26.89
C MET A 145 0.15 -6.72 26.87
N ILE A 146 1.16 -6.32 26.10
CA ILE A 146 2.47 -6.97 26.10
C ILE A 146 3.37 -6.17 27.04
N ASN A 147 3.86 -6.82 28.10
CA ASN A 147 4.59 -6.15 29.15
C ASN A 147 6.11 -6.20 28.97
N ASP A 148 6.78 -5.15 29.44
CA ASP A 148 8.22 -5.12 29.68
C ASP A 148 9.05 -5.58 28.47
N VAL A 149 8.75 -4.99 27.31
CA VAL A 149 9.45 -5.26 26.06
C VAL A 149 10.57 -4.26 25.81
N ARG A 150 11.61 -4.72 25.11
CA ARG A 150 12.65 -3.86 24.53
C ARG A 150 12.36 -3.59 23.07
N ILE A 151 12.32 -2.31 22.71
CA ILE A 151 12.06 -1.86 21.35
C ILE A 151 13.41 -1.63 20.66
N ALA A 152 13.62 -2.29 19.53
CA ALA A 152 14.80 -2.09 18.70
C ALA A 152 14.67 -0.82 17.86
N TRP A 153 13.50 -0.63 17.23
CA TRP A 153 13.18 0.56 16.46
C TRP A 153 11.66 0.73 16.33
N VAL A 154 11.26 1.94 15.95
CA VAL A 154 9.90 2.26 15.53
C VAL A 154 9.89 2.86 14.14
N SER A 155 8.76 2.73 13.43
CA SER A 155 8.54 3.42 12.16
C SER A 155 7.19 4.10 12.17
N GLU A 156 7.14 5.34 11.71
CA GLU A 156 5.93 6.16 11.72
C GLU A 156 4.94 5.71 10.66
N ILE A 157 3.68 5.63 11.05
CA ILE A 157 2.57 5.39 10.14
C ILE A 157 2.24 6.69 9.45
N LEU A 158 2.34 6.70 8.13
CA LEU A 158 2.09 7.87 7.29
C LEU A 158 0.62 8.02 6.92
N GLY A 159 -0.14 6.92 6.92
CA GLY A 159 -1.56 6.96 6.63
C GLY A 159 -2.18 5.59 6.44
N PHE A 160 -3.45 5.62 6.03
CA PHE A 160 -4.24 4.44 5.71
C PHE A 160 -4.93 4.61 4.37
N GLU A 161 -4.91 3.57 3.54
CA GLU A 161 -5.55 3.55 2.24
C GLU A 161 -6.62 2.45 2.16
N LEU A 162 -7.73 2.77 1.51
CA LEU A 162 -8.76 1.78 1.20
C LEU A 162 -8.28 0.86 0.09
N ALA A 163 -8.66 -0.42 0.16
CA ALA A 163 -8.58 -1.35 -0.96
C ALA A 163 -9.56 -0.94 -2.09
N ARG A 164 -9.33 0.19 -2.78
CA ARG A 164 -10.26 0.66 -3.83
C ARG A 164 -10.26 -0.26 -5.04
N CYS A 165 -9.09 -0.73 -5.47
CA CYS A 165 -8.86 -1.88 -6.33
C CYS A 165 -7.44 -2.43 -6.01
N PRO A 166 -7.26 -3.73 -5.71
CA PRO A 166 -5.91 -4.29 -5.71
C PRO A 166 -5.33 -4.15 -7.11
N LEU A 167 -4.10 -3.63 -7.24
CA LEU A 167 -3.43 -3.56 -8.53
C LEU A 167 -3.13 -4.99 -8.99
N PRO A 168 -3.33 -5.32 -10.28
CA PRO A 168 -3.03 -6.65 -10.79
C PRO A 168 -1.57 -6.99 -10.54
N THR A 169 -1.33 -8.20 -10.05
CA THR A 169 0.02 -8.72 -9.82
C THR A 169 0.76 -8.89 -11.16
N PRO A 170 2.10 -8.88 -11.17
CA PRO A 170 2.88 -9.14 -12.38
C PRO A 170 2.55 -10.47 -13.08
N ALA A 171 2.00 -11.45 -12.36
CA ALA A 171 1.56 -12.73 -12.91
C ALA A 171 0.22 -12.61 -13.65
N GLN A 172 -0.75 -11.89 -13.10
CA GLN A 172 -2.08 -11.68 -13.72
C GLN A 172 -1.98 -10.93 -15.06
N LEU A 173 -1.03 -10.01 -15.18
CA LEU A 173 -0.76 -9.28 -16.42
C LEU A 173 -0.17 -10.16 -17.54
N LYS A 174 0.39 -11.33 -17.22
CA LYS A 174 0.95 -12.26 -18.22
C LYS A 174 -0.10 -13.16 -18.85
N ASP A 175 -1.16 -13.49 -18.11
CA ASP A 175 -2.23 -14.39 -18.57
C ASP A 175 -3.21 -13.71 -19.55
N GLU A 176 -3.37 -12.38 -19.48
CA GLU A 176 -4.25 -11.61 -20.39
C GLU A 176 -3.68 -11.41 -21.80
N ASN A 177 -2.40 -11.75 -22.04
CA ASN A 177 -1.81 -11.72 -23.39
C ASN A 177 -2.22 -12.93 -24.25
N GLY A 178 -3.08 -13.82 -23.75
CA GLY A 178 -3.68 -14.93 -24.49
C GLY A 178 -4.97 -14.54 -25.22
N PHE A 179 -4.93 -13.56 -26.13
CA PHE A 179 -6.06 -13.33 -27.03
C PHE A 179 -6.19 -14.47 -28.06
N PRO A 180 -7.40 -14.91 -28.41
CA PRO A 180 -7.62 -15.87 -29.48
C PRO A 180 -7.21 -15.25 -30.81
N SER A 181 -6.11 -15.76 -31.38
CA SER A 181 -5.68 -15.44 -32.73
C SER A 181 -6.61 -16.10 -33.75
N LYS A 182 -7.69 -15.42 -34.14
CA LYS A 182 -8.23 -15.42 -35.51
C LYS A 182 -9.42 -14.47 -35.64
N PRO A 183 -9.39 -13.49 -36.57
CA PRO A 183 -10.65 -12.95 -37.09
C PRO A 183 -11.35 -14.04 -37.92
N PRO A 184 -12.69 -14.12 -37.91
CA PRO A 184 -13.37 -14.92 -38.92
C PRO A 184 -13.02 -14.31 -40.29
N THR A 185 -12.28 -15.10 -41.07
CA THR A 185 -11.98 -14.83 -42.47
C THR A 185 -13.30 -14.87 -43.23
N GLY A 186 -13.55 -13.85 -44.06
CA GLY A 186 -14.84 -13.61 -44.68
C GLY A 186 -15.29 -14.70 -45.65
N ILE A 187 -16.57 -14.60 -46.02
CA ILE A 187 -17.03 -15.01 -47.34
C ILE A 187 -17.67 -13.76 -47.97
N GLU A 188 -16.97 -13.21 -48.95
CA GLU A 188 -17.52 -12.31 -49.94
C GLU A 188 -18.61 -13.00 -50.76
N GLY A 189 -19.55 -12.21 -51.27
CA GLY A 189 -20.00 -12.37 -52.65
C GLY A 189 -21.11 -13.38 -52.90
N GLY A 190 -22.33 -12.89 -53.00
CA GLY A 190 -23.45 -13.60 -53.62
C GLY A 190 -24.48 -12.62 -54.16
N ALA A 191 -24.17 -11.96 -55.28
CA ALA A 191 -25.18 -11.34 -56.14
C ALA A 191 -25.79 -12.40 -57.06
N ARG A 192 -27.06 -12.18 -57.45
CA ARG A 192 -27.96 -12.94 -58.37
C ARG A 192 -28.82 -14.00 -57.65
N GLN A 193 -30.15 -14.08 -57.84
CA GLN A 193 -31.07 -13.51 -58.83
C GLN A 193 -32.32 -12.93 -58.16
#